data_AF-A0A433TIF5-F1
#
_entry.id   AF-A0A433TIF5-F1
#
_cell.length_a   1.000
_cell.length_b   1.000
_cell.length_c   1.000
_cell.angle_alpha   90.00
_cell.angle_beta   90.00
_cell.angle_gamma   90.00
#
_symmetry.space_group_name_H-M   'P 1'
#
loop_
_entity.id
_entity.type
_entity.pdbx_description
1 polymer ?
#
loop_
_entity_poly.entity_id
_entity_poly.type
_entity_poly.pdbx_seq_one_letter_code
_entity_poly.pdbx_strand_id
1 'polypeptide(L)'
;MSGIFSAWPSKVLLSLCLLCWTVSTPGQGKEFDVVTNHWHVELTSEGGPALAKRVARDTGFTYVGPVLGSDSEFHFVHHGVGHARSKRSIPHTRLLRVHPHVRTAFQQSGYIRAKRGFKKLEEVLALN
;
A
#
# COMPACT_ATOMS: atom_id res chain seq x y z
N MET A 1 -52.91 19.09 11.08
CA MET A 1 -51.53 18.64 11.32
C MET A 1 -51.56 17.12 11.51
N SER A 2 -51.68 16.39 10.41
CA SER A 2 -51.89 14.94 10.38
C SER A 2 -50.60 14.26 9.90
N GLY A 3 -50.13 13.30 10.69
CA GLY A 3 -48.81 12.68 10.60
C GLY A 3 -48.59 11.89 9.31
N ILE A 4 -47.44 12.15 8.68
CA ILE A 4 -46.97 11.52 7.43
C ILE A 4 -46.44 10.08 7.67
N PHE A 5 -46.45 9.56 8.91
CA PHE A 5 -45.82 8.29 9.27
C PHE A 5 -46.77 7.08 9.39
N SER A 6 -48.00 7.16 8.90
CA SER A 6 -49.03 6.12 9.11
C SER A 6 -49.51 5.50 7.80
N ALA A 7 -48.67 4.74 7.09
CA ALA A 7 -49.15 3.76 6.09
C ALA A 7 -48.06 2.84 5.47
N TRP A 8 -46.89 2.63 6.09
CA TRP A 8 -45.97 1.64 5.51
C TRP A 8 -46.32 0.22 5.95
N PRO A 9 -46.56 -0.72 5.00
CA PRO A 9 -46.82 -2.10 5.36
C PRO A 9 -45.58 -2.65 6.07
N SER A 10 -45.79 -3.43 7.14
CA SER A 10 -44.74 -3.99 7.99
C SER A 10 -43.62 -4.70 7.20
N LYS A 11 -43.96 -5.26 6.03
CA LYS A 11 -43.02 -5.89 5.09
C LYS A 11 -41.98 -4.91 4.50
N VAL A 12 -42.35 -3.66 4.25
CA VAL A 12 -41.43 -2.62 3.74
C VAL A 12 -40.49 -2.14 4.84
N LEU A 13 -40.99 -1.98 6.06
CA LEU A 13 -40.17 -1.67 7.24
C LEU A 13 -39.18 -2.81 7.54
N LEU A 14 -39.62 -4.07 7.50
CA LEU A 14 -38.75 -5.23 7.69
C LEU A 14 -37.69 -5.34 6.59
N SER A 15 -38.05 -5.10 5.33
CA SER A 15 -37.11 -5.05 4.20
C SER A 15 -36.09 -3.94 4.36
N LEU A 16 -36.51 -2.74 4.76
CA LEU A 16 -35.62 -1.60 5.01
C LEU A 16 -34.67 -1.87 6.19
N CYS A 17 -35.16 -2.49 7.26
CA CYS A 17 -34.34 -2.91 8.41
C CYS A 17 -33.31 -3.99 8.03
N LEU A 18 -33.71 -4.97 7.21
CA LEU A 18 -32.78 -5.98 6.66
C LEU A 18 -31.71 -5.34 5.76
N LEU A 19 -32.09 -4.35 4.94
CA LEU A 19 -31.16 -3.60 4.10
C LEU A 19 -30.20 -2.74 4.94
N CYS A 20 -30.67 -2.13 6.03
CA CYS A 20 -29.83 -1.36 6.96
C CYS A 20 -28.87 -2.24 7.77
N TRP A 21 -29.26 -3.48 8.09
CA TRP A 21 -28.40 -4.43 8.79
C TRP A 21 -27.27 -4.98 7.92
N THR A 22 -27.48 -5.19 6.61
CA THR A 22 -26.40 -5.64 5.72
C THR A 22 -25.34 -4.55 5.47
N VAL A 23 -25.74 -3.27 5.51
CA VAL A 23 -24.83 -2.11 5.32
C VAL A 23 -23.99 -1.84 6.58
N SER A 24 -24.44 -2.25 7.77
CA SER A 24 -23.79 -1.91 9.04
C SER A 24 -22.70 -2.90 9.48
N THR A 25 -22.14 -3.70 8.58
CA THR A 25 -21.00 -4.55 8.94
C THR A 25 -19.85 -3.66 9.39
N PRO A 26 -19.40 -3.73 10.66
CA PRO A 26 -18.22 -3.00 11.09
C PRO A 26 -17.05 -3.54 10.27
N GLY A 27 -16.51 -2.70 9.38
CA GLY A 27 -15.34 -3.06 8.59
C GLY A 27 -14.23 -3.45 9.55
N GLN A 28 -13.81 -4.73 9.50
CA GLN A 28 -12.64 -5.22 10.21
C GLN A 28 -11.52 -4.20 9.99
N GLY A 29 -10.96 -3.67 11.09
CA GLY A 29 -9.82 -2.76 11.05
C GLY A 29 -8.68 -3.47 10.33
N LYS A 30 -8.52 -3.16 9.04
CA LYS A 30 -7.58 -3.86 8.18
C LYS A 30 -6.18 -3.59 8.70
N GLU A 31 -5.41 -4.65 8.95
CA GLU A 31 -3.98 -4.53 9.18
C GLU A 31 -3.39 -3.76 7.99
N PHE A 32 -2.89 -2.54 8.26
CA PHE A 32 -2.41 -1.67 7.20
C PHE A 32 -1.01 -2.11 6.82
N ASP A 33 -0.86 -2.73 5.65
CA ASP A 33 0.44 -2.89 5.01
C ASP A 33 1.08 -1.50 4.85
N VAL A 34 2.18 -1.29 5.56
CA VAL A 34 3.00 -0.09 5.39
C VAL A 34 3.76 -0.27 4.08
N VAL A 35 3.54 0.63 3.13
CA VAL A 35 4.27 0.70 1.87
C VAL A 35 5.12 1.96 1.89
N THR A 36 6.36 1.84 1.40
CA THR A 36 7.35 2.92 1.47
C THR A 36 7.57 3.60 0.12
N ASN A 37 8.36 4.67 0.09
CA ASN A 37 8.81 5.34 -1.13
C ASN A 37 10.07 4.71 -1.75
N HIS A 38 10.34 3.45 -1.44
CA HIS A 38 11.49 2.71 -1.93
C HIS A 38 11.08 1.65 -2.95
N TRP A 39 11.90 1.45 -3.98
CA TRP A 39 11.71 0.46 -5.02
C TRP A 39 12.94 -0.42 -5.17
N HIS A 40 12.71 -1.72 -5.23
CA HIS A 40 13.65 -2.68 -5.76
C HIS A 40 13.45 -2.76 -7.27
N VAL A 41 14.53 -2.56 -8.02
CA VAL A 41 14.53 -2.53 -9.48
C VAL A 41 15.62 -3.44 -9.99
N GLU A 42 15.23 -4.34 -10.88
CA GLU A 42 16.13 -5.25 -11.54
C GLU A 42 16.25 -4.88 -13.01
N LEU A 43 17.49 -4.75 -13.48
CA LEU A 43 17.79 -4.39 -14.86
C LEU A 43 18.01 -5.64 -15.72
N THR A 44 17.66 -5.53 -17.00
CA THR A 44 17.76 -6.64 -17.96
C THR A 44 19.20 -6.91 -18.40
N SER A 45 20.07 -5.90 -18.40
CA SER A 45 21.44 -5.98 -18.96
C SER A 45 22.53 -5.71 -17.91
N GLU A 46 23.75 -6.15 -18.21
CA GLU A 46 24.98 -5.93 -17.45
C GLU A 46 25.49 -4.46 -17.49
N GLY A 47 24.57 -3.49 -17.58
CA GLY A 47 24.92 -2.06 -17.59
C GLY A 47 25.31 -1.50 -16.23
N GLY A 48 25.20 -2.31 -15.17
CA GLY A 48 25.66 -2.00 -13.83
C GLY A 48 25.09 -0.70 -13.24
N PRO A 49 25.79 -0.11 -12.25
CA PRO A 49 25.38 1.11 -11.58
C PRO A 49 25.21 2.33 -12.52
N ALA A 50 25.97 2.37 -13.62
CA ALA A 50 25.91 3.48 -14.57
C ALA A 50 24.58 3.49 -15.34
N LEU A 51 24.12 2.33 -15.80
CA LEU A 51 22.81 2.18 -16.41
C LEU A 51 21.71 2.46 -15.40
N ALA A 52 21.83 1.94 -14.17
CA ALA A 52 20.85 2.17 -13.12
C ALA A 52 20.63 3.66 -12.80
N LYS A 53 21.72 4.45 -12.71
CA LYS A 53 21.64 5.91 -12.54
C LYS A 53 20.93 6.59 -13.70
N ARG A 54 21.16 6.14 -14.94
CA ARG A 54 20.47 6.65 -16.14
C ARG A 54 18.98 6.35 -16.07
N VAL A 55 18.60 5.09 -15.82
CA VAL A 55 17.20 4.68 -15.68
C VAL A 55 16.50 5.49 -14.60
N ALA A 56 17.12 5.64 -13.42
CA ALA A 56 16.56 6.41 -12.33
C ALA A 56 16.26 7.86 -12.76
N ARG A 57 17.25 8.54 -13.36
CA ARG A 57 17.08 9.91 -13.86
C ARG A 57 15.97 10.01 -14.89
N ASP A 58 15.97 9.13 -15.89
CA ASP A 58 15.01 9.18 -17.00
C ASP A 58 13.57 8.89 -16.54
N THR A 59 13.42 8.16 -15.42
CA THR A 59 12.12 7.83 -14.82
C THR A 59 11.70 8.78 -13.69
N GLY A 60 12.52 9.77 -13.33
CA GLY A 60 12.26 10.68 -12.21
C GLY A 60 12.51 10.09 -10.82
N PHE A 61 13.17 8.93 -10.75
CA PHE A 61 13.61 8.31 -9.51
C PHE A 61 15.03 8.76 -9.13
N THR A 62 15.35 8.60 -7.86
CA THR A 62 16.69 8.79 -7.31
C THR A 62 17.35 7.45 -7.10
N TYR A 63 18.54 7.28 -7.66
CA TYR A 63 19.38 6.10 -7.46
C TYR A 63 20.00 6.12 -6.06
N VAL A 64 19.87 5.03 -5.29
CA VAL A 64 20.49 4.88 -3.97
C VAL A 64 21.76 4.03 -4.05
N GLY A 65 21.66 2.82 -4.63
CA GLY A 65 22.79 1.89 -4.65
C GLY A 65 22.42 0.49 -5.17
N PRO A 66 23.42 -0.41 -5.32
CA PRO A 66 23.19 -1.81 -5.61
C PRO A 66 22.64 -2.55 -4.39
N VAL A 67 21.79 -3.54 -4.63
CA VAL A 67 21.22 -4.39 -3.57
C VAL A 67 22.19 -5.52 -3.28
N LEU A 68 22.69 -5.60 -2.04
CA LEU A 68 23.63 -6.66 -1.59
C LEU A 68 24.88 -6.82 -2.48
N GLY A 69 25.32 -5.75 -3.16
CA GLY A 69 26.45 -5.80 -4.08
C GLY A 69 26.14 -6.48 -5.44
N SER A 70 24.86 -6.66 -5.78
CA SER A 70 24.43 -7.16 -7.09
C SER A 70 24.74 -6.16 -8.21
N ASP A 71 25.10 -6.70 -9.38
CA ASP A 71 25.35 -5.93 -10.61
C ASP A 71 24.08 -5.65 -11.42
N SER A 72 22.97 -6.33 -11.12
CA SER A 72 21.69 -6.22 -11.84
C SER A 72 20.55 -5.66 -11.01
N GLU A 73 20.67 -5.68 -9.67
CA GLU A 73 19.62 -5.25 -8.75
C GLU A 73 19.98 -3.97 -8.03
N PHE A 74 19.05 -3.02 -8.04
CA PHE A 74 19.28 -1.67 -7.54
C PHE A 74 18.13 -1.15 -6.70
N HIS A 75 18.47 -0.25 -5.80
CA HIS A 75 17.56 0.44 -4.91
C HIS A 75 17.29 1.85 -5.41
N PHE A 76 16.03 2.12 -5.74
CA PHE A 76 15.56 3.43 -6.20
C PHE A 76 14.62 4.04 -5.15
N VAL A 77 14.55 5.37 -5.12
CA VAL A 77 13.64 6.15 -4.26
C VAL A 77 12.90 7.18 -5.09
N HIS A 78 11.62 7.41 -4.78
CA HIS A 78 10.85 8.49 -5.41
C HIS A 78 10.37 9.52 -4.39
N HIS A 79 10.85 10.76 -4.51
CA HIS A 79 10.56 11.83 -3.55
C HIS A 79 9.12 12.37 -3.61
N GLY A 80 8.42 12.19 -4.74
CA GLY A 80 6.99 12.52 -4.85
C GLY A 80 6.05 11.54 -4.13
N VAL A 81 6.58 10.46 -3.55
CA VAL A 81 5.80 9.49 -2.78
C VAL A 81 6.18 9.63 -1.30
N GLY A 82 5.17 9.73 -0.43
CA GLY A 82 5.37 9.82 1.01
C GLY A 82 6.10 8.59 1.57
N HIS A 83 6.91 8.80 2.61
CA HIS A 83 7.80 7.78 3.17
C HIS A 83 7.07 6.54 3.72
N ALA A 84 5.86 6.71 4.25
CA ALA A 84 5.00 5.61 4.70
C ALA A 84 3.56 5.87 4.26
N ARG A 85 2.94 4.88 3.61
CA ARG A 85 1.54 4.92 3.15
C ARG A 85 0.87 3.56 3.32
N SER A 86 -0.46 3.54 3.36
CA SER A 86 -1.27 2.31 3.44
C SER A 86 -1.54 1.64 2.09
N LYS A 87 -1.17 2.27 0.97
CA LYS A 87 -1.42 1.77 -0.39
C LYS A 87 -0.21 1.95 -1.30
N ARG A 88 0.03 0.93 -2.12
CA ARG A 88 1.08 0.92 -3.14
C ARG A 88 0.82 1.93 -4.26
N SER A 89 1.90 2.51 -4.76
CA SER A 89 1.90 3.43 -5.89
C SER A 89 2.04 2.68 -7.21
N ILE A 90 0.89 2.27 -7.76
CA ILE A 90 0.79 1.62 -9.06
C ILE A 90 1.39 2.48 -10.20
N PRO A 91 1.10 3.79 -10.33
CA PRO A 91 1.59 4.56 -11.48
C PRO A 91 3.12 4.64 -11.52
N HIS A 92 3.76 4.83 -10.36
CA HIS A 92 5.22 4.90 -10.25
C HIS A 92 5.88 3.56 -10.57
N THR A 93 5.27 2.46 -10.10
CA THR A 93 5.73 1.11 -10.43
C THR A 93 5.59 0.83 -11.94
N ARG A 94 4.50 1.29 -12.56
CA ARG A 94 4.27 1.13 -13.99
C ARG A 94 5.27 1.93 -14.82
N LEU A 95 5.61 3.14 -14.38
CA LEU A 95 6.61 3.99 -15.04
C LEU A 95 7.97 3.27 -15.15
N LEU A 96 8.42 2.62 -14.07
CA LEU A 96 9.63 1.79 -14.09
C LEU A 96 9.48 0.57 -15.01
N ARG A 97 8.37 -0.16 -14.93
CA ARG A 97 8.16 -1.40 -15.73
C ARG A 97 8.08 -1.19 -17.24
N VAL A 98 7.67 0.00 -17.68
CA VAL A 98 7.61 0.34 -19.11
C VAL A 98 9.00 0.66 -19.68
N HIS A 99 9.97 0.97 -18.83
CA HIS A 99 11.31 1.33 -19.25
C HIS A 99 12.04 0.13 -19.87
N PRO A 100 12.68 0.25 -21.06
CA PRO A 100 13.20 -0.90 -21.82
C PRO A 100 14.32 -1.67 -21.10
N HIS A 101 15.05 -1.01 -20.21
CA HIS A 101 16.14 -1.63 -19.45
C HIS A 101 15.71 -2.25 -18.11
N VAL A 102 14.44 -2.14 -17.74
CA VAL A 102 13.92 -2.67 -16.47
C VAL A 102 13.29 -4.04 -16.72
N ARG A 103 13.79 -5.07 -16.03
CA ARG A 103 13.23 -6.42 -16.04
C ARG A 103 12.06 -6.51 -15.08
N THR A 104 12.29 -6.13 -13.83
CA THR A 104 11.27 -6.11 -12.78
C THR A 104 11.40 -4.87 -11.90
N ALA A 105 10.27 -4.44 -11.35
CA ALA A 105 10.22 -3.35 -10.39
C ALA A 105 9.13 -3.62 -9.35
N PHE A 106 9.52 -3.53 -8.08
CA PHE A 106 8.67 -3.76 -6.92
C PHE A 106 8.85 -2.65 -5.89
N GLN A 107 7.73 -2.13 -5.40
CA GLN A 107 7.76 -1.18 -4.29
C GLN A 107 7.95 -1.95 -2.98
N GLN A 108 8.85 -1.48 -2.12
CA GLN A 108 9.17 -2.15 -0.87
C GLN A 108 8.12 -1.84 0.20
N SER A 109 7.69 -2.87 0.92
CA SER A 109 6.94 -2.73 2.16
C SER A 109 7.85 -2.19 3.26
N GLY A 110 7.24 -1.50 4.21
CA GLY A 110 7.87 -1.00 5.42
C GLY A 110 7.42 -1.82 6.62
N TYR A 111 7.95 -1.44 7.77
CA TYR A 111 7.62 -2.07 9.04
C TYR A 111 6.95 -1.06 9.96
N ILE A 112 5.95 -1.52 10.71
CA ILE A 112 5.36 -0.71 11.77
C ILE A 112 6.35 -0.69 12.94
N ARG A 113 6.76 0.51 13.36
CA ARG A 113 7.61 0.67 14.53
C ARG A 113 6.78 0.55 15.81
N ALA A 114 7.01 -0.52 16.58
CA ALA A 114 6.51 -0.67 17.94
C ALA A 114 7.66 -0.60 18.96
N LYS A 115 7.34 -0.22 20.21
CA LYS A 115 8.31 -0.26 21.31
C LYS A 115 8.44 -1.71 21.82
N ARG A 116 9.66 -2.10 22.24
CA ARG A 116 9.92 -3.41 22.84
C ARG A 116 9.07 -3.57 24.11
N GLY A 117 8.42 -4.71 24.27
CA GLY A 117 7.55 -4.99 25.42
C GLY A 117 6.18 -4.30 25.38
N PHE A 118 5.89 -3.50 24.36
CA PHE A 118 4.54 -2.97 24.16
C PHE A 118 3.60 -4.11 23.79
N LYS A 119 2.54 -4.30 24.58
CA LYS A 119 1.41 -5.18 24.28
C LYS A 119 0.19 -4.30 24.10
N LYS A 120 -0.62 -4.56 23.07
CA LYS A 120 -1.86 -3.81 22.91
C LYS A 120 -2.83 -4.18 24.02
N LEU A 121 -3.69 -3.26 24.44
CA LEU A 121 -4.62 -3.49 25.55
C LEU A 121 -5.56 -4.66 25.23
N GLU A 122 -6.05 -4.73 24.00
CA GLU A 122 -6.87 -5.82 23.50
C GLU A 122 -6.19 -7.19 23.58
N GLU A 123 -4.88 -7.26 23.30
CA GLU A 123 -4.10 -8.49 23.41
C GLU A 123 -3.92 -8.91 24.87
N VAL A 124 -3.73 -7.94 25.78
CA VAL A 124 -3.61 -8.21 27.22
C VAL A 124 -4.94 -8.69 27.80
N LEU A 125 -6.06 -8.08 27.39
CA LEU A 125 -7.40 -8.44 27.87
C LEU A 125 -7.86 -9.81 27.34
N ALA A 126 -7.45 -10.22 26.14
CA ALA A 126 -7.81 -11.52 25.56
C ALA A 126 -7.09 -12.72 26.21
N LEU A 127 -6.05 -12.49 27.01
CA LEU A 127 -5.26 -13.53 27.68
C LEU A 127 -5.74 -13.87 29.10
N ASN A 128 -6.70 -13.09 29.63
CA ASN A 128 -7.30 -13.27 30.96
C ASN A 128 -8.74 -13.76 30.84
#